data_AF-A0A645JPM2-F1
#
_entry.id   AF-A0A645JPM2-F1
#
_cell.length_a   1.000
_cell.length_b   1.000
_cell.length_c   1.000
_cell.angle_alpha   90.00
_cell.angle_beta   90.00
_cell.angle_gamma   90.00
#
_symmetry.space_group_name_H-M   'P 1'
#
loop_
_entity.id
_entity.type
_entity.pdbx_description
1 polymer ?
#
loop_
_entity_poly.entity_id
_entity_poly.type
_entity_poly.pdbx_seq_one_letter_code
_entity_poly.pdbx_strand_id
1 'polypeptide(L)' 'MSCACTTCHVIVKQGYDSLNEAEEEEEDLLDRAWGLQPQSRLSCQAIIAQKDLVVEIPKYSINHAKENH' A
#
# COMPACT_ATOMS: atom_id res chain seq x y z
N MET A 1 7.49 -5.10 -11.35
CA MET A 1 7.49 -4.51 -9.99
C MET A 1 7.37 -5.66 -8.99
N SER A 2 7.94 -5.55 -7.78
CA SER A 2 7.88 -6.64 -6.79
C SER A 2 6.65 -6.48 -5.90
N CYS A 3 5.57 -7.22 -6.21
CA CYS A 3 4.38 -7.35 -5.37
C CYS A 3 4.56 -8.56 -4.45
N ALA A 4 5.28 -8.39 -3.32
CA ALA A 4 5.70 -9.55 -2.52
C ALA A 4 5.75 -9.32 -0.99
N CYS A 5 5.46 -8.11 -0.53
CA CYS A 5 5.47 -7.77 0.90
C CYS A 5 4.58 -6.56 1.17
N THR A 6 4.35 -6.27 2.45
CA THR A 6 3.53 -5.12 2.90
C THR A 6 4.36 -3.97 3.47
N THR A 7 5.69 -4.00 3.31
CA THR A 7 6.60 -2.97 3.87
C THR A 7 6.37 -1.57 3.29
N CYS A 8 5.80 -1.49 2.09
CA CYS A 8 5.50 -0.27 1.36
C CYS A 8 4.02 0.16 1.47
N HIS A 9 3.26 -0.45 2.39
CA HIS A 9 1.86 -0.13 2.65
C HIS A 9 1.71 1.35 3.00
N VAL A 10 0.75 2.00 2.33
CA VAL A 10 0.35 3.39 2.55
C VAL A 10 -1.18 3.50 2.54
N ILE A 11 -1.70 4.58 3.13
CA ILE A 11 -3.12 4.91 3.11
C ILE A 11 -3.32 6.21 2.33
N VAL A 12 -4.11 6.17 1.27
CA VAL A 12 -4.34 7.33 0.40
C VAL A 12 -5.54 8.12 0.92
N LYS A 13 -5.30 9.24 1.60
CA LYS A 13 -6.33 10.09 2.21
C LYS A 13 -7.06 10.97 1.21
N GLN A 14 -6.42 11.32 0.09
CA GLN A 14 -7.02 12.10 -0.99
C GLN A 14 -6.51 11.60 -2.35
N GLY A 15 -7.40 11.56 -3.34
CA GLY A 15 -7.06 11.20 -4.72
C GLY A 15 -6.99 9.68 -5.01
N TYR A 16 -7.46 8.82 -4.10
CA TYR A 16 -7.47 7.36 -4.28
C TYR A 16 -8.09 6.92 -5.61
N ASP A 17 -9.27 7.44 -5.96
CA ASP A 17 -9.99 7.08 -7.19
C ASP A 17 -9.30 7.51 -8.49
N SER A 18 -8.17 8.24 -8.40
CA SER A 18 -7.36 8.60 -9.56
C SER A 18 -6.25 7.60 -9.88
N LEU A 19 -5.97 6.66 -8.96
CA LEU A 19 -4.97 5.62 -9.15
C LEU A 19 -5.48 4.54 -10.11
N ASN A 20 -4.57 3.73 -10.64
CA ASN A 20 -4.93 2.44 -11.23
C ASN A 20 -5.64 1.55 -10.20
N GLU A 21 -6.50 0.65 -10.67
CA GLU A 21 -7.08 -0.40 -9.84
C GLU A 21 -5.97 -1.27 -9.22
N ALA A 22 -6.23 -1.77 -8.02
CA ALA A 22 -5.35 -2.75 -7.39
C ALA A 22 -5.49 -4.08 -8.12
N GLU A 23 -4.38 -4.78 -8.33
CA GLU A 23 -4.40 -6.14 -8.84
C GLU A 23 -4.70 -7.12 -7.70
N GLU A 24 -5.22 -8.30 -8.02
CA GLU A 24 -5.59 -9.32 -7.02
C GLU A 24 -4.43 -9.66 -6.07
N GLU A 25 -3.20 -9.76 -6.60
CA GLU A 25 -1.99 -10.02 -5.78
C GLU A 25 -1.69 -8.88 -4.78
N GLU A 26 -2.02 -7.63 -5.13
CA GLU A 26 -1.89 -6.50 -4.21
C GLU A 26 -2.90 -6.62 -3.06
N GLU A 27 -4.16 -6.95 -3.37
CA GLU A 27 -5.23 -7.12 -2.39
C GLU A 27 -4.92 -8.25 -1.40
N ASP A 28 -4.49 -9.40 -1.92
CA ASP A 28 -4.08 -10.57 -1.12
C ASP A 28 -2.93 -10.25 -0.14
N LEU A 29 -2.01 -9.37 -0.53
CA LEU A 29 -0.93 -8.92 0.34
C LEU A 29 -1.43 -7.89 1.37
N LEU A 30 -2.29 -6.96 0.96
CA LEU A 30 -2.85 -5.94 1.84
C LEU A 30 -3.66 -6.53 2.99
N ASP A 31 -4.29 -7.69 2.81
CA ASP A 31 -4.94 -8.46 3.88
C ASP A 31 -3.99 -8.80 5.04
N ARG A 32 -2.69 -8.85 4.77
CA ARG A 32 -1.64 -9.13 5.76
C ARG A 32 -1.00 -7.85 6.29
N ALA A 33 -1.43 -6.67 5.86
CA ALA A 33 -0.85 -5.40 6.29
C ALA A 33 -1.34 -4.99 7.67
N TRP A 34 -0.47 -4.32 8.44
CA TRP A 34 -0.88 -3.74 9.72
C TRP A 34 -1.76 -2.51 9.50
N GLY A 35 -2.90 -2.43 10.17
CA GLY A 35 -3.77 -1.25 10.12
C GLY A 35 -4.41 -1.01 8.75
N LEU A 36 -4.78 -2.10 8.05
CA LEU A 36 -5.49 -2.06 6.77
C LEU A 36 -6.75 -1.16 6.84
N GLN A 37 -6.90 -0.31 5.83
CA GLN A 37 -8.04 0.58 5.61
C GLN A 37 -8.53 0.46 4.16
N PRO A 38 -9.80 0.84 3.85
CA PRO A 38 -10.35 0.73 2.50
C PRO A 38 -9.54 1.44 1.40
N GLN A 39 -8.80 2.50 1.76
CA GLN A 39 -7.96 3.29 0.84
C GLN A 39 -6.48 2.92 0.93
N SER A 40 -6.18 1.70 1.40
CA SER A 40 -4.81 1.22 1.48
C SER A 40 -4.30 0.80 0.11
N ARG A 41 -3.02 1.05 -0.14
CA ARG A 41 -2.30 0.61 -1.32
C ARG A 41 -0.90 0.15 -0.95
N LEU A 42 -0.32 -0.72 -1.76
CA LEU A 42 1.12 -0.90 -1.82
C LEU A 42 1.68 0.22 -2.70
N SER A 43 2.46 1.12 -2.11
CA SER A 43 2.98 2.30 -2.86
C SER A 43 3.84 1.92 -4.06
N CYS A 44 4.40 0.70 -4.10
CA CYS A 44 5.12 0.21 -5.27
C CYS A 44 4.22 -0.20 -6.45
N GLN A 45 2.92 -0.38 -6.24
CA GLN A 45 1.92 -0.73 -7.26
C GLN A 45 0.98 0.44 -7.60
N ALA A 46 0.92 1.46 -6.75
CA ALA A 46 0.09 2.64 -6.95
C ALA A 46 0.70 3.59 -7.99
N ILE A 47 0.14 3.60 -9.20
CA ILE A 47 0.53 4.48 -10.30
C ILE A 47 -0.29 5.76 -10.26
N ILE A 48 0.40 6.89 -10.15
CA ILE A 48 -0.21 8.22 -10.08
C ILE A 48 -0.72 8.62 -11.47
N ALA A 49 -1.96 9.11 -11.54
CA ALA A 49 -2.53 9.71 -12.76
C ALA A 49 -2.39 11.25 -12.74
N GLN A 50 -3.49 11.98 -12.89
CA GLN A 50 -3.49 13.44 -13.09
C GLN A 50 -3.94 14.25 -11.87
N LYS A 51 -4.19 13.61 -10.72
CA LYS A 51 -4.62 14.30 -9.51
C LYS A 51 -3.55 14.21 -8.43
N ASP A 52 -3.46 15.29 -7.65
CA ASP A 52 -2.63 15.32 -6.45
C ASP A 52 -3.13 14.30 -5.42
N LEU A 53 -2.19 13.75 -4.65
CA LEU A 53 -2.46 12.74 -3.62
C LEU A 53 -2.05 13.26 -2.25
N VAL A 54 -2.85 12.93 -1.23
CA VAL A 54 -2.42 13.02 0.17
C VAL A 54 -2.29 11.60 0.68
N VAL A 55 -1.09 11.23 1.12
CA VAL A 55 -0.76 9.86 1.54
C VAL A 55 -0.26 9.85 2.98
N GLU A 56 -0.70 8.86 3.75
CA GLU A 56 -0.26 8.60 5.11
C GLU A 56 0.58 7.32 5.14
N ILE A 57 1.76 7.39 5.75
CA ILE A 57 2.56 6.22 6.08
C ILE A 57 2.05 5.67 7.42
N PRO A 58 1.65 4.39 7.50
CA PRO A 58 1.21 3.77 8.74
C PRO A 58 2.27 3.87 9.84
N LYS A 59 1.82 3.94 11.11
CA LYS A 59 2.74 4.02 12.26
C LYS A 59 3.68 2.81 12.38
N TYR A 60 3.24 1.65 11.89
CA TYR A 60 4.01 0.41 11.90
C TYR A 60 3.84 -0.30 10.56
N SER A 61 4.89 -1.01 10.13
CA SER A 61 4.85 -1.91 8.98
C SER A 61 5.42 -3.27 9.38
N ILE A 62 4.86 -4.34 8.83
CA ILE A 62 5.36 -5.70 9.04
C ILE A 62 6.56 -5.91 8.12
N ASN A 63 7.72 -6.25 8.70
CA ASN A 63 8.94 -6.48 7.94
C ASN A 63 9.66 -7.74 8.42
N HIS A 64 9.28 -8.87 7.82
CA HIS A 64 9.86 -10.18 8.14
C HIS A 64 11.37 -10.27 7.90
N ALA A 65 11.93 -9.46 7.00
CA ALA A 65 13.38 -9.43 6.77
C ALA A 65 14.15 -8.73 7.90
N LYS A 66 13.50 -7.78 8.59
CA LYS A 66 14.09 -7.03 9.71
C LYS A 66 13.84 -7.70 11.07
N GLU A 67 12.73 -8.41 11.21
CA GLU A 67 12.30 -9.01 12.49
C GLU A 67 13.11 -10.26 12.91
N ASN A 68 13.89 -10.86 11.99
CA ASN A 68 14.65 -12.09 12.25
C ASN A 68 16.14 -11.85 12.64
N HIS A 69 16.52 -10.63 13.03
CA HIS A 69 17.89 -10.30 13.46
C HIS A 69 17.92 -9.58 14.81
#